data_AF-A0A3P3VXU6-F1
#
_entry.id   AF-A0A3P3VXU6-F1
#
_cell.length_a   1.000
_cell.length_b   1.000
_cell.length_c   1.000
_cell.angle_alpha   90.00
_cell.angle_beta   90.00
_cell.angle_gamma   90.00
#
_symmetry.space_group_name_H-M   'P 1'
#
loop_
_entity.id
_entity.type
_entity.pdbx_description
1 polymer ?
#
loop_
_entity_poly.entity_id
_entity_poly.type
_entity_poly.pdbx_seq_one_letter_code
_entity_poly.pdbx_strand_id
1 'polypeptide(L)'
;MTELVSGNNAGVTMLPAAPHVAPSLTGLSRIELEVMRLDGEVQRHGICGFEFYLPIGEAATAVDRAASLHSIAVHPRVVIGPTARWVHEGGPTPTEVHLGRRSNRLIADAPSNVQWHYRALAPDDVVELGGVLVERLEHPAELRGTR
;
A
#
# COMPACT_ATOMS: atom_id res chain seq x y z
N MET A 1 -67.76 13.53 -14.75
CA MET A 1 -66.87 14.42 -13.97
C MET A 1 -65.63 13.61 -13.66
N THR A 2 -64.57 13.85 -14.42
CA THR A 2 -63.33 13.07 -14.38
C THR A 2 -62.24 14.04 -13.94
N GLU A 3 -61.74 13.89 -12.71
CA GLU A 3 -60.62 14.68 -12.22
C GLU A 3 -59.30 14.11 -12.77
N LEU A 4 -58.61 14.95 -13.54
CA LEU A 4 -57.24 14.77 -13.99
C LEU A 4 -56.30 15.14 -12.83
N VAL A 5 -55.72 14.15 -12.16
CA VAL A 5 -54.59 14.36 -11.24
C VAL A 5 -53.30 14.40 -12.06
N SER A 6 -52.82 15.61 -12.33
CA SER A 6 -51.51 15.84 -12.95
C SER A 6 -50.42 15.81 -11.87
N GLY A 7 -49.71 14.69 -11.76
CA GLY A 7 -48.57 14.53 -10.86
C GLY A 7 -47.29 15.10 -11.49
N ASN A 8 -46.81 16.22 -10.94
CA ASN A 8 -45.50 16.80 -11.26
C ASN A 8 -44.37 15.87 -10.76
N ASN A 9 -43.89 14.97 -11.61
CA ASN A 9 -42.59 14.34 -11.44
C ASN A 9 -41.49 15.34 -11.82
N ALA A 10 -41.14 16.23 -10.89
CA ALA A 10 -39.93 17.03 -11.00
C ALA A 10 -38.72 16.07 -10.89
N GLY A 11 -38.21 15.63 -12.03
CA GLY A 11 -36.98 14.85 -12.12
C GLY A 11 -35.83 15.64 -11.51
N VAL A 12 -35.32 15.16 -10.38
CA VAL A 12 -34.06 15.63 -9.78
C VAL A 12 -32.96 15.31 -10.78
N THR A 13 -32.63 16.29 -11.61
CA THR A 13 -31.47 16.20 -12.52
C THR A 13 -30.24 16.35 -11.64
N MET A 14 -29.63 15.22 -11.27
CA MET A 14 -28.32 15.18 -10.64
C MET A 14 -27.33 15.84 -11.60
N LEU A 15 -26.88 17.06 -11.28
CA LEU A 15 -25.76 17.68 -11.97
C LEU A 15 -24.56 16.72 -11.90
N PRO A 16 -23.85 16.47 -13.02
CA PRO A 16 -22.63 15.68 -12.97
C PRO A 16 -21.66 16.37 -12.02
N ALA A 17 -21.20 15.64 -11.00
CA ALA A 17 -20.15 16.12 -10.11
C ALA A 17 -18.96 16.56 -10.96
N ALA A 18 -18.47 17.78 -10.73
CA ALA A 18 -17.28 18.27 -11.39
C ALA A 18 -16.14 17.24 -11.21
N PRO A 19 -15.29 17.00 -12.22
CA PRO A 19 -14.18 16.08 -12.08
C PRO A 19 -13.32 16.54 -10.91
N HIS A 20 -13.28 15.72 -9.86
CA HIS A 20 -12.44 15.99 -8.69
C HIS A 20 -10.99 15.83 -9.14
N VAL A 21 -10.30 16.95 -9.32
CA VAL A 21 -8.86 16.95 -9.59
C VAL A 21 -8.18 16.59 -8.28
N ALA A 22 -7.60 15.39 -8.20
CA ALA A 22 -6.89 14.95 -7.01
C ALA A 22 -5.74 15.93 -6.70
N PRO A 23 -5.62 16.41 -5.44
CA PRO A 23 -4.54 17.31 -5.07
C PRO A 23 -3.19 16.59 -5.18
N SER A 24 -2.16 17.29 -5.68
CA SER A 24 -0.80 16.76 -5.63
C SER A 24 -0.34 16.70 -4.18
N LEU A 25 0.12 15.54 -3.73
CA LEU A 25 0.62 15.34 -2.36
C LEU A 25 2.11 15.66 -2.22
N THR A 26 2.79 16.04 -3.30
CA THR A 26 4.24 16.25 -3.32
C THR A 26 4.61 17.52 -2.57
N GLY A 27 5.58 17.43 -1.66
CA GLY A 27 6.09 18.58 -0.89
C GLY A 27 5.26 18.95 0.33
N LEU A 28 4.14 18.25 0.59
CA LEU A 28 3.35 18.43 1.80
C LEU A 28 4.05 17.81 3.01
N SER A 29 4.01 18.53 4.13
CA SER A 29 4.44 18.05 5.43
C SER A 29 3.47 17.00 5.98
N ARG A 30 3.94 16.23 6.97
CA ARG A 30 3.10 15.24 7.67
C ARG A 30 1.86 15.87 8.33
N ILE A 31 2.00 17.10 8.83
CA ILE A 31 0.87 17.80 9.48
C ILE A 31 -0.18 18.16 8.44
N GLU A 32 0.21 18.69 7.28
CA GLU A 32 -0.72 19.00 6.19
C GLU A 32 -1.45 17.75 5.71
N LEU A 33 -0.73 16.63 5.54
CA LEU A 33 -1.34 15.36 5.15
C LEU A 33 -2.34 14.83 6.19
N GLU A 34 -2.08 15.02 7.48
CA GLU A 34 -3.03 14.63 8.53
C GLU A 34 -4.26 15.54 8.59
N VAL A 35 -4.11 16.84 8.35
CA VAL A 35 -5.24 17.77 8.21
C VAL A 35 -6.12 17.33 7.01
N MET A 36 -5.51 17.13 5.84
CA MET A 36 -6.22 16.63 4.65
C MET A 36 -6.90 15.28 4.90
N ARG A 37 -6.31 14.39 5.71
CA ARG A 37 -6.92 13.11 6.07
C ARG A 37 -8.16 13.30 6.94
N LEU A 38 -8.11 14.23 7.90
CA LEU A 38 -9.25 14.55 8.76
C LEU A 38 -10.37 15.23 7.98
N ASP A 39 -10.02 16.05 6.99
CA ASP A 39 -10.96 16.72 6.08
C ASP A 39 -11.54 15.76 5.01
N GLY A 40 -11.02 14.54 4.93
CA GLY A 40 -11.50 13.53 3.99
C GLY A 40 -11.07 13.78 2.55
N GLU A 41 -9.89 14.38 2.34
CA GLU A 41 -9.29 14.55 1.01
C GLU A 41 -8.33 13.42 0.66
N VAL A 42 -7.68 12.85 1.67
CA VAL A 42 -6.73 11.74 1.53
C VAL A 42 -7.02 10.61 2.50
N GLN A 43 -6.51 9.44 2.17
CA GLN A 43 -6.56 8.23 2.99
C GLN A 43 -5.15 7.80 3.34
N ARG A 44 -4.98 7.30 4.57
CA ARG A 44 -3.71 6.80 5.09
C ARG A 44 -3.66 5.28 4.92
N HIS A 45 -2.59 4.80 4.30
CA HIS A 45 -2.31 3.40 4.02
C HIS A 45 -0.98 2.98 4.65
N GLY A 46 -0.71 1.67 4.66
CA GLY A 46 0.59 1.15 5.06
C GLY A 46 0.67 0.75 6.53
N ILE A 47 1.81 0.16 6.85
CA ILE A 47 2.13 -0.41 8.17
C ILE A 47 2.43 0.74 9.13
N CYS A 48 2.08 0.60 10.41
CA CYS A 48 2.34 1.62 11.42
C CYS A 48 3.82 2.04 11.41
N GLY A 49 4.12 3.34 11.33
CA GLY A 49 5.47 3.89 11.19
C GLY A 49 6.05 3.87 9.77
N PHE A 50 5.35 3.28 8.81
CA PHE A 50 5.69 3.20 7.39
C PHE A 50 4.47 3.55 6.52
N GLU A 51 3.65 4.48 7.02
CA GLU A 51 2.43 4.90 6.36
C GLU A 51 2.70 5.82 5.17
N PHE A 52 1.77 5.81 4.22
CA PHE A 52 1.73 6.73 3.09
C PHE A 52 0.31 7.22 2.85
N TYR A 53 0.16 8.29 2.08
CA TYR A 53 -1.12 8.93 1.82
C TYR A 53 -1.43 8.86 0.33
N LEU A 54 -2.70 8.63 0.02
CA LEU A 54 -3.22 8.70 -1.33
C LEU A 54 -4.49 9.54 -1.34
N PRO A 55 -4.81 10.24 -2.45
CA PRO A 55 -6.12 10.84 -2.64
C PRO A 55 -7.25 9.83 -2.44
N ILE A 56 -8.40 10.30 -1.98
CA ILE A 56 -9.59 9.44 -1.90
C ILE A 56 -9.99 8.97 -3.30
N GLY A 57 -10.33 7.69 -3.42
CA GLY A 57 -10.71 7.05 -4.68
C GLY A 57 -9.54 6.41 -5.43
N GLU A 58 -8.30 6.70 -5.03
CA GLU A 58 -7.12 6.02 -5.59
C GLU A 58 -6.83 4.70 -4.86
N ALA A 59 -6.48 3.67 -5.61
CA ALA A 59 -6.07 2.39 -5.05
C ALA A 59 -4.55 2.35 -4.92
N ALA A 60 -4.05 1.94 -3.75
CA ALA A 60 -2.62 1.74 -3.56
C ALA A 60 -2.09 0.67 -4.53
N THR A 61 -1.01 0.99 -5.23
CA THR A 61 -0.30 0.05 -6.08
C THR A 61 0.73 -0.75 -5.27
N ALA A 62 1.27 -1.82 -5.87
CA ALA A 62 2.39 -2.54 -5.26
C ALA A 62 3.63 -1.65 -5.13
N VAL A 63 3.82 -0.70 -6.06
CA VAL A 63 4.93 0.26 -6.02
C VAL A 63 4.79 1.21 -4.83
N ASP A 64 3.59 1.74 -4.57
CA ASP A 64 3.35 2.64 -3.42
C ASP A 64 3.61 1.93 -2.10
N ARG A 65 3.09 0.70 -1.97
CA ARG A 65 3.30 -0.15 -0.78
C ARG A 65 4.77 -0.50 -0.57
N ALA A 66 5.51 -0.78 -1.63
CA ALA A 66 6.93 -1.07 -1.54
C ALA A 66 7.72 0.20 -1.16
N ALA A 67 7.45 1.33 -1.81
CA ALA A 67 8.13 2.59 -1.57
C ALA A 67 7.97 3.08 -0.13
N SER A 68 6.82 2.81 0.51
CA SER A 68 6.59 3.17 1.92
C SER A 68 7.56 2.47 2.90
N LEU A 69 8.19 1.36 2.48
CA LEU A 69 9.16 0.58 3.25
C LEU A 69 10.62 0.97 2.97
N HIS A 70 10.88 1.93 2.08
CA HIS A 70 12.24 2.27 1.61
C HIS A 70 13.19 2.67 2.75
N SER A 71 12.68 3.35 3.79
CA SER A 71 13.49 3.80 4.93
C SER A 71 14.08 2.64 5.76
N ILE A 72 13.45 1.46 5.75
CA ILE A 72 13.88 0.30 6.54
C ILE A 72 14.43 -0.84 5.68
N ALA A 73 13.97 -0.96 4.44
CA ALA A 73 14.36 -1.99 3.48
C ALA A 73 15.54 -1.58 2.59
N VAL A 74 16.52 -0.85 3.15
CA VAL A 74 17.74 -0.44 2.44
C VAL A 74 18.58 -1.67 2.06
N HIS A 75 19.09 -1.70 0.83
CA HIS A 75 19.95 -2.78 0.32
C HIS A 75 21.09 -3.09 1.31
N PRO A 76 21.37 -4.37 1.63
CA PRO A 76 20.89 -5.61 0.99
C PRO A 76 19.70 -6.29 1.68
N ARG A 77 18.79 -5.52 2.30
CA ARG A 77 17.58 -6.07 2.94
C ARG A 77 16.51 -6.34 1.90
N VAL A 78 15.71 -7.38 2.14
CA VAL A 78 14.61 -7.78 1.25
C VAL A 78 13.32 -7.86 2.06
N VAL A 79 12.23 -7.31 1.56
CA VAL A 79 10.89 -7.49 2.13
C VAL A 79 10.42 -8.92 1.84
N ILE A 80 10.01 -9.67 2.85
CA ILE A 80 9.67 -11.10 2.72
C ILE A 80 8.32 -11.46 3.35
N GLY A 81 7.85 -12.68 3.10
CA GLY A 81 6.74 -13.29 3.86
C GLY A 81 5.42 -12.48 3.80
N PRO A 82 4.70 -12.32 4.93
CA PRO A 82 3.42 -11.60 4.95
C PRO A 82 3.51 -10.17 4.42
N THR A 83 4.61 -9.46 4.70
CA THR A 83 4.82 -8.10 4.19
C THR A 83 5.02 -8.10 2.68
N ALA A 84 5.80 -9.03 2.13
CA ALA A 84 5.96 -9.16 0.67
C ALA A 84 4.61 -9.48 -0.01
N ARG A 85 3.83 -10.39 0.57
CA ARG A 85 2.47 -10.69 0.10
C ARG A 85 1.59 -9.43 0.08
N TRP A 86 1.58 -8.68 1.16
CA TRP A 86 0.82 -7.41 1.22
C TRP A 86 1.32 -6.40 0.19
N VAL A 87 2.63 -6.28 -0.05
CA VAL A 87 3.16 -5.42 -1.12
C VAL A 87 2.59 -5.83 -2.48
N HIS A 88 2.65 -7.11 -2.84
CA HIS A 88 2.16 -7.59 -4.14
C HIS A 88 0.64 -7.51 -4.29
N GLU A 89 -0.09 -8.08 -3.33
CA GLU A 89 -1.53 -8.34 -3.44
C GLU A 89 -2.40 -7.26 -2.79
N GLY A 90 -1.85 -6.47 -1.87
CA GLY A 90 -2.62 -5.57 -1.01
C GLY A 90 -3.35 -6.32 0.10
N GLY A 91 -4.58 -5.91 0.38
CA GLY A 91 -5.40 -6.51 1.45
C GLY A 91 -5.13 -5.94 2.84
N PRO A 92 -5.50 -6.66 3.91
CA PRO A 92 -5.30 -6.22 5.28
C PRO A 92 -3.83 -5.91 5.56
N THR A 93 -3.56 -4.69 6.02
CA THR A 93 -2.21 -4.27 6.37
C THR A 93 -1.65 -5.13 7.51
N PRO A 94 -0.45 -5.73 7.36
CA PRO A 94 0.18 -6.48 8.43
C PRO A 94 0.60 -5.54 9.58
N THR A 95 0.62 -6.07 10.79
CA THR A 95 1.05 -5.30 11.98
C THR A 95 2.57 -5.11 12.06
N GLU A 96 3.33 -5.96 11.38
CA GLU A 96 4.79 -6.01 11.42
C GLU A 96 5.39 -6.01 10.01
N VAL A 97 6.62 -5.49 9.90
CA VAL A 97 7.44 -5.53 8.69
C VAL A 97 8.40 -6.72 8.77
N HIS A 98 8.32 -7.64 7.82
CA HIS A 98 9.21 -8.79 7.72
C HIS A 98 10.34 -8.52 6.74
N LEU A 99 11.58 -8.52 7.23
CA LEU A 99 12.78 -8.26 6.43
C LEU A 99 13.76 -9.44 6.49
N GLY A 100 14.14 -9.93 5.31
CA GLY A 100 15.26 -10.84 5.11
C GLY A 100 16.60 -10.08 5.04
N ARG A 101 17.63 -10.64 5.68
CA ARG A 101 19.01 -10.12 5.62
C ARG A 101 20.02 -11.26 5.54
N ARG A 102 21.19 -10.95 4.96
CA ARG A 102 22.34 -11.88 4.86
C ARG A 102 23.31 -11.82 6.05
N SER A 103 23.21 -10.81 6.91
CA SER A 103 24.10 -10.64 8.06
C SER A 103 23.36 -10.97 9.35
N ASN A 104 24.03 -11.67 10.28
CA ASN A 104 23.51 -11.90 11.62
C ASN A 104 23.84 -10.77 12.61
N ARG A 105 24.40 -9.64 12.15
CA ARG A 105 24.77 -8.52 13.03
C ARG A 105 23.52 -7.94 13.68
N LEU A 106 23.55 -7.76 15.00
CA LEU A 106 22.46 -7.10 15.73
C LEU A 106 22.28 -5.66 15.21
N ILE A 107 21.03 -5.24 15.01
CA ILE A 107 20.69 -3.85 14.71
C ILE A 107 20.22 -3.24 16.03
N ALA A 108 21.04 -2.36 16.60
CA ALA A 108 20.81 -1.80 17.93
C ALA A 108 19.51 -0.99 18.01
N ASP A 109 19.15 -0.30 16.92
CA ASP A 109 18.00 0.61 16.85
C ASP A 109 16.90 0.09 15.90
N ALA A 110 16.67 -1.24 15.91
CA ALA A 110 15.59 -1.81 15.11
C ALA A 110 14.22 -1.37 15.67
N PRO A 111 13.31 -0.85 14.83
CA PRO A 111 11.95 -0.58 15.26
C PRO A 111 11.28 -1.85 15.79
N SER A 112 10.47 -1.72 16.85
CA SER A 112 9.85 -2.85 17.55
C SER A 112 8.86 -3.64 16.70
N ASN A 113 8.34 -3.05 15.62
CA ASN A 113 7.43 -3.68 14.67
C ASN A 113 8.14 -4.24 13.43
N VAL A 114 9.46 -4.46 13.49
CA VAL A 114 10.25 -5.04 12.40
C VAL A 114 10.78 -6.41 12.82
N GLN A 115 10.36 -7.44 12.09
CA GLN A 115 10.81 -8.82 12.26
C GLN A 115 11.97 -9.13 11.30
N TRP A 116 13.13 -9.45 11.86
CA TRP A 116 14.34 -9.75 11.10
C TRP A 116 14.52 -11.25 10.90
N HIS A 117 14.70 -11.66 9.65
CA HIS A 117 14.91 -13.04 9.27
C HIS A 117 16.29 -13.19 8.65
N TYR A 118 17.05 -14.18 9.13
CA TYR A 118 18.28 -14.58 8.46
C TYR A 118 17.93 -15.48 7.28
N ARG A 119 17.85 -14.90 6.09
CA ARG A 119 17.46 -15.61 4.87
C ARG A 119 18.21 -15.01 3.68
N ALA A 120 18.97 -15.84 2.99
CA ALA A 120 19.54 -15.50 1.70
C ALA A 120 18.55 -15.91 0.61
N LEU A 121 18.05 -14.94 -0.15
CA LEU A 121 17.25 -15.17 -1.35
C LEU A 121 18.15 -15.14 -2.59
N ALA A 122 17.81 -15.95 -3.59
CA ALA A 122 18.48 -15.87 -4.89
C ALA A 122 18.08 -14.56 -5.59
N PRO A 123 18.93 -14.00 -6.47
CA PRO A 123 18.58 -12.80 -7.25
C PRO A 123 17.29 -12.96 -8.06
N ASP A 124 16.99 -14.18 -8.52
CA ASP A 124 15.77 -14.47 -9.29
C ASP A 124 14.50 -14.52 -8.42
N ASP A 125 14.64 -14.72 -7.10
CA ASP A 125 13.53 -14.75 -6.14
C ASP A 125 13.12 -13.36 -5.66
N VAL A 126 13.77 -12.30 -6.17
CA VAL A 126 13.49 -10.92 -5.78
C VAL A 126 13.10 -10.06 -6.97
N VAL A 127 12.34 -9.01 -6.68
CA VAL A 127 11.98 -7.97 -7.64
C VAL A 127 12.13 -6.61 -6.96
N GLU A 128 12.59 -5.62 -7.72
CA GLU A 128 12.68 -4.25 -7.24
C GLU A 128 11.35 -3.52 -7.53
N LEU A 129 10.71 -3.00 -6.49
CA LEU A 129 9.48 -2.23 -6.57
C LEU A 129 9.68 -0.94 -5.77
N GLY A 130 9.50 0.23 -6.40
CA GLY A 130 9.64 1.52 -5.70
C GLY A 130 11.00 1.71 -5.00
N GLY A 131 12.09 1.15 -5.56
CA GLY A 131 13.43 1.19 -4.97
C GLY A 131 13.66 0.19 -3.82
N VAL A 132 12.71 -0.72 -3.57
CA VAL A 132 12.78 -1.73 -2.51
C VAL A 132 12.84 -3.13 -3.10
N LEU A 133 13.74 -3.96 -2.59
CA LEU A 133 13.80 -5.37 -2.94
C LEU A 133 12.70 -6.14 -2.20
N VAL A 134 11.87 -6.84 -2.95
CA VAL A 134 10.73 -7.60 -2.43
C VAL A 134 10.84 -9.05 -2.93
N GLU A 135 10.64 -10.01 -2.03
CA GLU A 135 10.49 -11.42 -2.38
C GLU A 135 9.36 -11.55 -3.40
N ARG A 136 9.65 -12.23 -4.51
CA ARG A 136 8.62 -12.63 -5.46
C ARG A 136 7.72 -13.63 -4.77
N LEU A 137 6.41 -13.43 -4.89
CA LEU A 137 5.49 -14.52 -4.60
C LEU A 137 5.76 -15.60 -5.65
N GLU A 138 6.28 -16.74 -5.22
CA GLU A 138 6.30 -17.92 -6.09
C GLU A 138 4.88 -18.12 -6.61
N HIS A 139 4.75 -18.45 -7.91
CA HIS A 139 3.48 -18.96 -8.42
C HIS A 139 2.99 -20.07 -7.46
N PRO A 140 1.69 -20.12 -7.12
CA PRO A 140 1.17 -21.22 -6.32
C PRO A 140 1.66 -22.54 -6.91
N ALA A 141 2.04 -23.46 -6.02
CA ALA A 141 2.87 -24.65 -6.25
C ALA A 141 2.31 -25.72 -7.22
N GLU A 142 1.56 -25.34 -8.26
CA GLU A 142 1.00 -26.25 -9.26
C GLU A 142 1.98 -26.64 -10.38
N LEU A 143 3.21 -26.09 -10.39
CA LEU A 143 4.25 -26.45 -11.37
C LEU A 143 5.49 -27.12 -10.77
N ARG A 144 5.42 -27.65 -9.55
CA ARG A 144 6.40 -28.64 -9.07
C ARG A 144 5.86 -30.04 -9.31
N GLY A 145 5.69 -30.35 -10.59
CA GLY A 145 5.37 -31.70 -11.04
C GLY A 145 6.40 -32.70 -10.52
N THR A 146 5.86 -33.79 -9.97
CA THR A 146 6.41 -35.13 -10.02
C THR A 146 7.59 -35.30 -10.97
N ARG A 147 8.78 -35.50 -10.40
CA ARG A 147 9.85 -36.28 -11.02
C ARG A 147 10.52 -37.13 -9.95
#